data_AF-A0A1R0WGY7-F1
#
_entry.id   AF-A0A1R0WGY7-F1
#
_cell.length_a   1.000
_cell.length_b   1.000
_cell.length_c   1.000
_cell.angle_alpha   90.00
_cell.angle_beta   90.00
_cell.angle_gamma   90.00
#
_symmetry.space_group_name_H-M   'P 1'
#
loop_
_entity.id
_entity.type
_entity.pdbx_description
1 polymer ?
#
loop_
_entity_poly.entity_id
_entity_poly.type
_entity_poly.pdbx_seq_one_letter_code
_entity_poly.pdbx_strand_id
1 'polypeptide(L)'
;MRYRETEPLNEGDVVVMHTCVEARNPKNHGKLWTCRTDQFTRGKGVYEQDSIFLHGFSGSFAPEFLQKVDVSEYTDEIDRLRKALEEANKKIDDLKPKFMGQLPSALRWYNEEPAKGEDERE
;
A
#
# COMPACT_ATOMS: atom_id res chain seq x y z
N MET A 1 -2.24 7.49 34.02
CA MET A 1 -1.88 6.82 32.75
C MET A 1 -3.03 7.08 31.80
N ARG A 2 -2.84 7.89 30.75
CA ARG A 2 -3.90 8.14 29.77
C ARG A 2 -3.77 7.04 28.71
N TYR A 3 -4.69 6.08 28.70
CA TYR A 3 -4.83 5.18 27.57
C TYR A 3 -5.18 6.05 26.36
N ARG A 4 -4.48 5.89 25.24
CA ARG A 4 -4.96 6.47 23.98
C ARG A 4 -6.34 5.85 23.77
N GLU A 5 -7.38 6.69 23.73
CA GLU A 5 -8.69 6.29 23.24
C GLU A 5 -8.52 5.98 21.75
N THR A 6 -8.30 4.70 21.43
CA THR A 6 -8.44 4.19 20.07
C THR A 6 -9.92 3.96 19.82
N GLU A 7 -10.42 4.45 18.68
CA GLU A 7 -11.81 4.20 18.29
C GLU A 7 -12.08 2.67 18.24
N PRO A 8 -13.28 2.23 18.64
CA PRO A 8 -13.66 0.83 18.56
C PRO A 8 -13.55 0.29 17.12
N LEU A 9 -13.08 -0.95 17.00
CA LEU A 9 -13.03 -1.64 15.72
C LEU A 9 -14.42 -2.10 15.30
N ASN A 10 -14.76 -1.89 14.03
CA ASN A 10 -16.05 -2.30 13.46
C ASN A 10 -15.88 -3.48 12.49
N GLU A 11 -17.00 -4.15 12.19
CA GLU A 11 -17.06 -5.14 11.11
C GLU A 11 -16.57 -4.53 9.79
N GLY A 12 -15.76 -5.30 9.04
CA GLY A 12 -15.17 -4.86 7.78
C GLY A 12 -13.84 -4.11 7.92
N ASP A 13 -13.48 -3.63 9.11
CA ASP A 13 -12.16 -3.02 9.32
C ASP A 13 -11.04 -4.01 9.00
N VAL A 14 -9.98 -3.52 8.36
CA VAL A 14 -8.78 -4.29 8.09
C VAL A 14 -7.75 -3.98 9.16
N VAL A 15 -7.18 -5.03 9.75
CA VAL A 15 -6.25 -4.94 10.87
C VAL A 15 -5.04 -5.82 10.67
N VAL A 16 -3.96 -5.49 11.37
CA VAL A 16 -2.79 -6.36 11.55
C VAL A 16 -2.62 -6.66 13.04
N MET A 17 -2.18 -7.89 13.34
CA MET A 17 -1.85 -8.27 14.70
C MET A 17 -0.51 -7.65 15.13
N HIS A 18 -0.44 -7.08 16.33
CA HIS A 18 0.79 -6.58 16.93
C HIS A 18 0.91 -6.97 18.40
N THR A 19 2.14 -7.05 18.90
CA THR A 19 2.46 -7.24 20.34
C THR A 19 1.89 -8.52 21.00
N CYS A 20 1.20 -9.41 20.28
CA CYS A 20 0.74 -10.71 20.74
C CYS A 20 1.66 -11.87 20.30
N VAL A 21 1.49 -13.05 20.89
CA VAL A 21 2.27 -14.25 20.50
C VAL A 21 1.91 -14.71 19.10
N GLU A 22 0.65 -14.57 18.70
CA GLU A 22 0.14 -14.90 17.38
C GLU A 22 0.82 -14.07 16.30
N ALA A 23 1.12 -12.78 16.54
CA ALA A 23 1.82 -11.91 15.60
C ALA A 23 3.29 -12.32 15.36
N ARG A 24 3.89 -13.09 16.29
CA ARG A 24 5.25 -13.65 16.13
C ARG A 24 5.25 -14.94 15.34
N ASN A 25 4.08 -15.57 15.13
CA ASN A 25 3.97 -16.73 14.26
C ASN A 25 4.20 -16.31 12.80
N PRO A 26 5.15 -16.91 12.06
CA PRO A 26 5.40 -16.58 10.67
C PRO A 26 4.17 -16.67 9.75
N LYS A 27 3.15 -17.47 10.10
CA LYS A 27 1.90 -17.59 9.34
C LYS A 27 0.98 -16.36 9.47
N ASN A 28 1.15 -15.58 10.53
CA ASN A 28 0.30 -14.43 10.87
C ASN A 28 1.06 -13.11 10.82
N HIS A 29 2.40 -13.15 10.85
CA HIS A 29 3.24 -11.97 10.87
C HIS A 29 2.97 -11.07 9.66
N GLY A 30 2.58 -9.82 9.90
CA GLY A 30 2.25 -8.85 8.85
C GLY A 30 1.01 -9.18 8.02
N LYS A 31 0.26 -10.22 8.38
CA LYS A 31 -0.95 -10.60 7.66
C LYS A 31 -2.08 -9.63 7.96
N LEU A 32 -2.79 -9.23 6.91
CA LEU A 32 -4.02 -8.48 7.01
C LEU A 32 -5.19 -9.41 7.36
N TRP A 33 -5.98 -8.99 8.34
CA TRP A 33 -7.19 -9.65 8.78
C TRP A 33 -8.36 -8.71 8.64
N THR A 34 -9.52 -9.25 8.28
CA THR A 34 -10.77 -8.49 8.24
C THR A 34 -11.58 -8.80 9.49
N CYS A 35 -12.02 -7.76 10.19
CA CYS A 35 -12.97 -7.86 11.29
C CYS A 35 -14.29 -8.45 10.77
N ARG A 36 -14.73 -9.54 11.39
CA ARG A 36 -15.98 -10.26 11.09
C ARG A 36 -17.16 -9.73 11.89
N THR A 37 -16.90 -9.00 12.98
CA THR A 37 -17.92 -8.41 13.85
C THR A 37 -17.42 -7.06 14.31
N ASP A 38 -18.33 -6.23 14.81
CA ASP A 38 -17.95 -5.12 15.68
C ASP A 38 -17.28 -5.64 16.96
N GLN A 39 -16.49 -4.79 17.61
CA GLN A 39 -15.96 -5.04 18.94
C GLN A 39 -17.11 -5.21 19.95
N PHE A 40 -17.02 -6.24 20.78
CA PHE A 40 -17.99 -6.52 21.84
C PHE A 40 -17.27 -6.90 23.13
N THR A 41 -17.91 -6.60 24.26
CA THR A 41 -17.40 -6.97 25.57
C THR A 41 -18.03 -8.29 26.03
N ARG A 42 -17.22 -9.21 26.55
CA ARG A 42 -17.69 -10.47 27.17
C ARG A 42 -17.15 -10.61 28.58
N GLY A 43 -17.85 -11.41 29.39
CA GLY A 43 -17.49 -11.67 30.79
C GLY A 43 -18.28 -10.79 31.74
N LYS A 44 -17.88 -10.79 33.02
CA LYS A 44 -18.51 -9.98 34.06
C LYS A 44 -17.50 -9.65 35.15
N GLY A 45 -17.47 -8.39 35.59
CA GLY A 45 -16.58 -7.94 36.66
C GLY A 45 -15.11 -8.07 36.24
N VAL A 46 -14.28 -8.70 37.07
CA VAL A 46 -12.84 -8.84 36.81
C VAL A 46 -12.49 -9.67 35.56
N TYR A 47 -13.47 -10.38 34.98
CA TYR A 47 -13.30 -11.19 33.77
C TYR A 47 -13.86 -10.51 32.51
N GLU A 48 -14.26 -9.24 32.62
CA GLU A 48 -14.76 -8.45 31.50
C GLU A 48 -13.62 -8.11 30.54
N GLN A 49 -13.80 -8.42 29.26
CA GLN A 49 -12.77 -8.29 28.22
C GLN A 49 -13.41 -7.95 26.89
N ASP A 50 -12.78 -7.03 26.17
CA ASP A 50 -13.16 -6.71 24.81
C ASP A 50 -12.67 -7.78 23.85
N SER A 51 -13.48 -8.04 22.83
CA SER A 51 -13.28 -9.13 21.92
C SER A 51 -13.84 -8.79 20.54
N ILE A 52 -13.19 -9.31 19.52
CA ILE A 52 -13.62 -9.20 18.13
C ILE A 52 -13.34 -10.53 17.42
N PHE A 53 -14.14 -10.87 16.41
CA PHE A 53 -13.83 -12.02 15.55
C PHE A 53 -13.16 -11.56 14.26
N LEU A 54 -12.19 -12.33 13.78
CA LEU A 54 -11.53 -12.07 12.50
C LEU A 54 -11.88 -13.18 11.49
N HIS A 55 -12.03 -12.82 10.21
CA HIS A 55 -12.25 -13.81 9.14
C HIS A 55 -11.05 -14.76 9.02
N GLY A 56 -11.33 -16.07 9.09
CA GLY A 56 -10.31 -17.12 8.95
C GLY A 56 -9.40 -17.33 10.17
N PHE A 57 -9.64 -16.64 11.29
CA PHE A 57 -8.98 -16.90 12.57
C PHE A 57 -9.94 -17.65 13.51
N SER A 58 -9.47 -18.74 14.11
CA SER A 58 -10.27 -19.53 15.05
C SER A 58 -10.21 -18.89 16.43
N GLY A 59 -11.30 -18.27 16.87
CA GLY A 59 -11.44 -17.66 18.19
C GLY A 59 -11.69 -16.15 18.15
N SER A 60 -12.05 -15.57 19.29
CA SER A 60 -12.09 -14.12 19.46
C SER A 60 -10.69 -13.59 19.82
N PHE A 61 -10.45 -12.33 19.51
CA PHE A 61 -9.19 -11.65 19.70
C PHE A 61 -9.37 -10.38 20.51
N ALA A 62 -8.40 -10.02 21.35
CA ALA A 62 -8.45 -8.77 22.10
C ALA A 62 -8.06 -7.60 21.17
N PRO A 63 -8.91 -6.55 21.03
CA PRO A 63 -8.66 -5.42 20.13
C PRO A 63 -7.36 -4.65 20.42
N GLU A 64 -6.87 -4.66 21.65
CA GLU A 64 -5.62 -4.00 22.05
C GLU A 64 -4.35 -4.55 21.37
N PHE A 65 -4.44 -5.72 20.74
CA PHE A 65 -3.37 -6.34 19.95
C PHE A 65 -3.63 -6.24 18.44
N LEU A 66 -4.58 -5.40 18.03
CA LEU A 66 -4.93 -5.14 16.64
C LEU A 66 -4.71 -3.68 16.31
N GLN A 67 -4.06 -3.45 15.18
CA GLN A 67 -3.88 -2.12 14.63
C GLN A 67 -4.69 -2.03 13.34
N LYS A 68 -5.65 -1.08 13.31
CA LYS A 68 -6.38 -0.73 12.09
C LYS A 68 -5.40 -0.24 11.02
N VAL A 69 -5.56 -0.76 9.81
CA VAL A 69 -4.77 -0.42 8.65
C VAL A 69 -5.61 0.51 7.78
N ASP A 70 -5.18 1.78 7.72
CA ASP A 70 -5.73 2.76 6.80
C ASP A 70 -4.64 3.17 5.81
N VAL A 71 -4.94 3.02 4.51
CA VAL A 71 -4.05 3.36 3.41
C VAL A 71 -4.62 4.42 2.49
N SER A 72 -5.77 5.01 2.84
CA SER A 72 -6.49 5.99 2.03
C SER A 72 -5.63 7.21 1.67
N GLU A 73 -4.89 7.74 2.64
CA GLU A 73 -3.98 8.86 2.43
C GLU A 73 -2.90 8.54 1.37
N TYR A 74 -2.36 7.31 1.38
CA TYR A 74 -1.35 6.89 0.43
C TYR A 74 -1.92 6.63 -0.96
N THR A 75 -3.13 6.08 -1.07
CA THR A 75 -3.78 5.86 -2.37
C THR A 75 -4.06 7.17 -3.09
N ASP A 76 -4.54 8.18 -2.36
CA ASP A 76 -4.83 9.50 -2.92
C ASP A 76 -3.57 10.22 -3.40
N GLU A 77 -2.47 10.07 -2.67
CA GLU A 77 -1.18 10.64 -3.06
C GLU A 77 -0.57 9.90 -4.26
N ILE A 78 -0.66 8.56 -4.30
CA ILE A 78 -0.22 7.76 -5.46
C ILE A 78 -0.95 8.20 -6.73
N ASP A 79 -2.26 8.42 -6.66
CA ASP A 79 -3.05 8.82 -7.83
C ASP A 79 -2.69 10.24 -8.29
N ARG A 80 -2.44 11.18 -7.36
CA ARG A 80 -1.92 12.51 -7.69
C ARG A 80 -0.57 12.44 -8.40
N LEU A 81 0.37 11.67 -7.85
CA LEU A 81 1.71 11.53 -8.40
C LEU A 81 1.68 10.88 -9.79
N ARG A 82 0.84 9.87 -10.00
CA ARG A 82 0.63 9.24 -11.31
C ARG A 82 0.14 10.23 -12.36
N LYS A 83 -0.84 11.06 -12.01
CA LYS A 83 -1.35 12.09 -12.92
C LYS A 83 -0.28 13.13 -13.28
N ALA A 84 0.47 13.61 -12.28
CA ALA A 84 1.56 14.55 -12.51
C ALA A 84 2.66 13.97 -13.41
N LEU A 85 2.98 12.68 -13.23
CA LEU A 85 3.95 11.97 -14.07
C LEU A 85 3.46 11.84 -15.52
N GLU A 86 2.18 11.51 -15.72
CA GLU A 86 1.58 11.42 -17.06
C GLU A 86 1.61 12.78 -17.79
N GLU A 87 1.26 13.87 -17.08
CA GLU A 87 1.33 15.22 -17.63
C GLU A 87 2.76 15.65 -17.96
N ALA A 88 3.74 15.27 -17.14
CA ALA A 88 5.16 15.54 -17.39
C ALA A 88 5.68 14.76 -18.61
N ASN A 89 5.33 13.48 -18.73
CA ASN A 89 5.71 12.65 -19.88
C ASN A 89 5.13 13.19 -21.18
N LYS A 90 3.86 13.61 -21.18
CA LYS A 90 3.25 14.26 -22.34
C LYS A 90 4.01 15.53 -22.77
N LYS A 91 4.41 16.38 -21.81
CA LYS A 91 5.22 17.57 -22.10
C LYS A 91 6.58 17.21 -22.69
N ILE A 92 7.22 16.15 -22.21
CA ILE A 92 8.49 15.65 -22.76
C ILE A 92 8.30 15.22 -24.21
N ASP A 93 7.23 14.47 -24.51
CA ASP A 93 6.94 14.02 -25.87
C ASP A 93 6.64 15.20 -26.82
N ASP A 94 5.94 16.22 -26.34
CA ASP A 94 5.69 17.46 -27.10
C ASP A 94 6.96 18.30 -27.34
N LEU A 95 7.94 18.24 -26.43
CA LEU A 95 9.19 19.00 -26.49
C LEU A 95 10.30 18.29 -27.26
N LYS A 96 10.35 16.95 -27.23
CA LYS A 96 11.33 16.13 -27.97
C LYS A 96 11.51 16.55 -29.43
N PRO A 97 10.45 16.63 -30.27
CA PRO A 97 10.61 16.99 -31.68
C PRO A 97 11.06 18.44 -31.86
N LYS A 98 10.65 19.36 -30.97
CA LYS A 98 11.08 20.77 -31.01
C LYS A 98 12.57 20.89 -30.72
N PHE A 99 13.04 20.19 -29.70
CA PHE A 99 14.46 20.13 -29.35
C PHE A 99 15.28 19.47 -30.47
N MET A 100 14.84 18.32 -30.99
CA MET A 100 15.50 17.65 -32.13
C MET A 100 15.54 18.51 -33.39
N GLY A 101 14.57 19.40 -33.60
CA GLY A 101 14.54 20.38 -34.69
C GLY A 101 15.50 21.55 -34.53
N GLN A 102 15.97 21.83 -33.30
CA GLN A 102 16.90 22.91 -32.98
C GLN A 102 18.36 22.46 -32.93
N LEU A 103 18.62 21.14 -32.91
CA LEU A 103 19.98 20.60 -32.90
C LEU A 103 20.69 20.89 -34.23
N PRO A 104 21.99 21.28 -34.19
CA PRO A 104 22.83 21.33 -35.39
C PRO A 104 22.80 19.99 -36.11
N SER A 105 22.83 20.02 -37.45
CA SER A 105 22.73 18.82 -38.29
C SER A 105 23.73 17.72 -37.89
N ALA A 106 24.96 18.08 -37.50
CA ALA A 106 25.99 17.14 -37.05
C ALA A 106 25.63 16.35 -35.75
N LEU A 107 24.76 16.87 -34.90
CA LEU A 107 24.34 16.26 -33.63
C LEU A 107 23.03 15.48 -33.74
N ARG A 108 22.29 15.62 -34.85
CA ARG A 108 21.01 14.96 -35.08
C ARG A 108 21.19 13.46 -35.38
N TRP A 109 22.24 13.10 -36.12
CA TRP A 109 22.59 11.73 -36.52
C TRP A 109 23.07 10.83 -35.37
N TYR A 110 23.55 11.41 -34.27
CA TYR A 110 24.08 10.64 -33.13
C TYR A 110 23.00 10.06 -32.20
N ASN A 111 21.75 10.56 -32.29
CA ASN A 111 20.64 10.18 -31.39
C ASN A 111 19.51 9.43 -32.11
N GLU A 112 19.61 9.19 -33.41
CA GLU A 112 18.82 8.19 -34.09
C GLU A 112 19.50 6.84 -33.81
N GLU A 113 19.01 6.09 -32.82
CA GLU A 113 19.52 4.74 -32.56
C GLU A 113 19.48 3.94 -33.87
N PRO A 114 20.60 3.38 -34.36
CA PRO A 114 20.51 2.37 -35.40
C PRO A 114 19.78 1.19 -34.76
N ALA A 115 18.55 0.95 -35.23
CA ALA A 115 17.84 -0.29 -34.95
C ALA A 115 18.82 -1.44 -35.19
N LYS A 116 19.06 -2.24 -34.14
CA LYS A 116 19.98 -3.38 -34.16
C LYS A 116 19.73 -4.23 -35.41
N GLY A 117 20.59 -4.05 -36.41
CA GLY A 117 20.84 -5.03 -37.45
C GLY A 117 22.05 -5.83 -36.96
N GLU A 118 21.79 -6.95 -36.29
CA GLU A 118 22.79 -8.00 -36.15
C GLU A 118 23.06 -8.52 -37.58
N ASP A 119 24.12 -8.01 -38.19
CA ASP A 119 24.72 -8.54 -39.40
C ASP A 119 25.42 -9.84 -39.00
N GLU A 120 24.68 -10.95 -39.01
CA GLU A 120 25.25 -12.30 -38.98
C GLU A 120 26.01 -12.53 -40.30
N ARG A 121 27.27 -12.07 -40.31
CA ARG A 121 28.31 -12.59 -41.18
C ARG A 121 29.26 -13.44 -40.35
N GLU A 122 29.09 -14.76 -40.46
CA GLU A 122 30.13 -15.72 -40.85
C GLU A 122 29.54 -17.10 -41.13
#